data_AF-A0A534S8E0-F1
#
_entry.id   AF-A0A534S8E0-F1
#
_cell.length_a   1.000
_cell.length_b   1.000
_cell.length_c   1.000
_cell.angle_alpha   90.00
_cell.angle_beta   90.00
_cell.angle_gamma   90.00
#
_symmetry.space_group_name_H-M   'P 1'
#
loop_
_entity.id
_entity.type
_entity.pdbx_description
1 polymer ?
#
loop_
_entity_poly.entity_id
_entity_poly.type
_entity_poly.pdbx_seq_one_letter_code
_entity_poly.pdbx_strand_id
1 'polypeptide(L)' 'MKLCVIGTGYVGLVAGTCFAEGGNDVVCVDN' A
#
# COMPACT_ATOMS: atom_id res chain seq x y z
N MET A 1 8.29 -2.96 7.95
CA MET A 1 9.29 -2.71 6.87
C MET A 1 8.81 -1.55 5.99
N LYS A 2 9.65 -1.00 5.10
CA LYS A 2 9.23 0.04 4.15
C LYS A 2 8.74 -0.60 2.85
N LEU A 3 7.49 -0.36 2.45
CA LEU A 3 6.83 -0.94 1.28
C LEU A 3 6.28 0.16 0.36
N CYS A 4 6.43 -0.04 -0.95
CA CYS A 4 5.85 0.83 -1.96
C CYS A 4 4.82 0.04 -2.78
N VAL A 5 3.60 0.56 -2.88
CA VAL A 5 2.52 -0.02 -3.68
C VAL A 5 2.29 0.88 -4.89
N ILE A 6 2.47 0.33 -6.10
CA ILE A 6 2.28 1.07 -7.36
C ILE A 6 0.90 0.74 -7.93
N GLY A 7 0.09 1.78 -8.12
CA GLY A 7 -1.32 1.72 -8.52
C GLY A 7 -2.24 1.78 -7.29
N THR A 8 -3.16 2.75 -7.27
CA THR A 8 -4.11 2.99 -6.18
C THR A 8 -5.55 2.65 -6.57
N GLY A 9 -5.73 1.72 -7.52
CA GLY A 9 -7.01 1.07 -7.74
C GLY A 9 -7.44 0.20 -6.53
N TYR A 10 -8.61 -0.43 -6.62
CA TYR A 10 -9.17 -1.25 -5.53
C TYR A 10 -8.16 -2.22 -4.91
N VAL A 11 -7.45 -2.99 -5.74
CA VAL A 11 -6.45 -3.98 -5.27
C VAL A 11 -5.28 -3.31 -4.56
N GLY A 12 -4.74 -2.23 -5.13
CA GLY A 12 -3.59 -1.54 -4.56
C GLY A 12 -3.91 -0.86 -3.23
N LEU A 13 -5.08 -0.23 -3.13
CA LEU A 13 -5.55 0.38 -1.88
C LEU A 13 -5.81 -0.66 -0.79
N VAL A 14 -6.55 -1.73 -1.10
CA VAL A 14 -6.85 -2.80 -0.12
C VAL A 14 -5.57 -3.49 0.35
N ALA A 15 -4.65 -3.80 -0.58
CA ALA A 15 -3.36 -4.38 -0.22
C ALA A 15 -2.53 -3.41 0.64
N GLY A 16 -2.47 -2.13 0.25
CA GLY A 16 -1.76 -1.09 0.98
C GLY A 16 -2.25 -0.92 2.41
N THR A 17 -3.58 -0.91 2.63
CA THR A 17 -4.16 -0.83 3.98
C THR A 17 -3.87 -2.09 4.80
N CYS A 18 -4.00 -3.29 4.25
CA CYS A 18 -3.65 -4.53 4.97
C CYS A 18 -2.16 -4.56 5.36
N PHE A 19 -1.26 -4.10 4.47
CA PHE A 19 0.16 -4.03 4.79
C PHE A 19 0.49 -2.96 5.85
N ALA A 20 -0.22 -1.82 5.83
CA ALA A 20 -0.07 -0.79 6.86
C ALA A 20 -0.59 -1.26 8.22
N GLU A 21 -1.74 -1.94 8.25
CA GLU A 21 -2.31 -2.58 9.45
C GLU A 21 -1.36 -3.64 10.03
N GLY A 22 -0.64 -4.38 9.16
CA GLY A 22 0.41 -5.31 9.56
C GLY A 22 1.70 -4.66 10.12
N GLY A 23 1.72 -3.34 10.33
CA GLY A 23 2.85 -2.61 10.92
C GLY A 23 3.94 -2.23 9.91
N ASN A 24 3.62 -2.19 8.61
CA ASN A 24 4.56 -1.69 7.60
C ASN A 24 4.36 -0.20 7.37
N ASP A 25 5.46 0.48 7.05
CA ASP A 25 5.46 1.84 6.55
C ASP A 25 5.21 1.75 5.04
N VAL A 26 3.99 2.08 4.60
CA VAL A 26 3.52 1.87 3.23
C VAL A 26 3.32 3.21 2.54
N VAL A 27 3.92 3.34 1.35
CA VAL A 27 3.68 4.47 0.43
C VAL A 27 2.95 3.94 -0.79
N CYS A 28 1.74 4.45 -1.03
CA CYS A 28 0.98 4.17 -2.23
C CYS A 28 1.25 5.27 -3.28
N VAL A 29 1.56 4.87 -4.51
CA VAL A 29 1.89 5.79 -5.62
C VAL A 29 1.01 5.45 -6.82
N ASP A 30 0.47 6.47 -7.48
CA ASP A 30 -0.24 6.37 -8.75
C ASP A 30 0.27 7.45 -9.72
N ASN A 31 -0.19 7.42 -10.99
CA ASN A 31 0.11 8.46 -12.00
C ASN A 31 -0.60 9.78 -11.68
#